data_AF-F7KDE8-F1
#
_entry.id   AF-F7KDE8-F1
#
_cell.length_a   1.000
_cell.length_b   1.000
_cell.length_c   1.000
_cell.angle_alpha   90.00
_cell.angle_beta   90.00
_cell.angle_gamma   90.00
#
_symmetry.space_group_name_H-M   'P 1'
#
loop_
_entity.id
_entity.type
_entity.pdbx_description
1 polymer ?
#
loop_
_entity_poly.entity_id
_entity_poly.type
_entity_poly.pdbx_seq_one_letter_code
_entity_poly.pdbx_strand_id
1 'polypeptide(L)'
;MIKLNFAGIRSREEMYRYLQGKLNLPESRGENLDNIYAMLSEASGRIHIIVEGLDKSRKRLGSNLDGVLKTLRDAEAVTENLTIEVREQIDAGKEWMDNPGVVEQSCAYSRPVLVETNEKPVPHNSQEGLMYRAEGRPYVRLRYPNAMNVQLQIGDMMYPFLETEKDVWTVTLPLEPGFYYTNLYVDNCLVLNPFLPIGYGFSRPVNYIEIGPVPDFFQMKDVPHGDIRHEYYNSSVTGRTETCIVYVPPGYEENRGSYPVLYLQHGFGENERGWVWQGKVNHIMDNLLAQGKAVPMLIVMANGMVMDETAEGETILRHNLFPEELVEDIIPFIEKKYRVKADRDFRAMAGLSMGSMQTSMTVCRYGELFGWEGLFSGFMHDCMGENQDNSFLEIMKDENFQKGLHLFFRAMGRQDEFWDRFAEDDTFCEENKIPCIRKEYEGGHDWNVWRQCIRDFLPLLFQDKEPLA
;
A
#
# COMPACT_ATOMS: atom_id res chain seq x y z
N MET A 1 22.82 -1.48 -9.57
CA MET A 1 22.57 -2.63 -8.68
C MET A 1 23.40 -3.81 -9.16
N ILE A 2 24.15 -4.48 -8.28
CA ILE A 2 25.00 -5.64 -8.59
C ILE A 2 24.53 -6.82 -7.74
N LYS A 3 24.18 -7.95 -8.37
CA LYS A 3 23.75 -9.15 -7.66
C LYS A 3 24.85 -10.21 -7.68
N LEU A 4 25.31 -10.61 -6.49
CA LEU A 4 26.31 -11.64 -6.26
C LEU A 4 25.63 -12.88 -5.67
N ASN A 5 25.58 -13.97 -6.42
CA ASN A 5 24.99 -15.24 -5.97
C ASN A 5 26.06 -16.33 -5.94
N PHE A 6 26.37 -16.82 -4.75
CA PHE A 6 27.42 -17.81 -4.53
C PHE A 6 26.94 -19.26 -4.60
N ALA A 7 25.63 -19.55 -4.74
CA ALA A 7 25.07 -20.90 -4.58
C ALA A 7 25.63 -21.97 -5.55
N GLY A 8 26.15 -21.54 -6.70
CA GLY A 8 26.75 -22.41 -7.71
C GLY A 8 28.27 -22.60 -7.59
N ILE A 9 28.95 -21.78 -6.80
CA ILE A 9 30.41 -21.66 -6.78
C ILE A 9 31.03 -22.78 -5.94
N ARG A 10 32.03 -23.47 -6.50
CA ARG A 10 32.58 -24.71 -5.93
C ARG A 10 34.04 -24.61 -5.50
N SER A 11 34.77 -23.61 -5.99
CA SER A 11 36.18 -23.40 -5.61
C SER A 11 36.51 -21.93 -5.40
N ARG A 12 37.65 -21.69 -4.74
CA ARG A 12 38.22 -20.35 -4.54
C ARG A 12 38.50 -19.64 -5.88
N GLU A 13 39.03 -20.36 -6.86
CA GLU A 13 39.34 -19.83 -8.19
C GLU A 13 38.06 -19.44 -8.95
N GLU A 14 37.01 -20.26 -8.85
CA GLU A 14 35.71 -19.96 -9.45
C GLU A 14 35.08 -18.72 -8.81
N MET A 15 35.18 -18.60 -7.47
CA MET A 15 34.72 -17.44 -6.72
C MET A 15 35.40 -16.15 -7.21
N TYR A 16 36.71 -16.16 -7.38
CA TYR A 16 37.43 -14.97 -7.82
C TYR A 16 37.18 -14.62 -9.29
N ARG A 17 37.09 -15.60 -10.19
CA ARG A 17 36.69 -15.33 -11.58
C ARG A 17 35.27 -14.76 -11.67
N TYR A 18 34.36 -15.30 -10.87
CA TYR A 18 32.99 -14.80 -10.78
C TYR A 18 32.95 -13.34 -10.32
N LEU A 19 33.68 -13.02 -9.25
CA LEU A 19 33.79 -11.65 -8.73
C LEU A 19 34.47 -10.72 -9.73
N GLN A 20 35.56 -11.15 -10.37
CA GLN A 20 36.25 -10.39 -11.40
C GLN A 20 35.32 -9.98 -12.54
N GLY A 21 34.48 -10.91 -13.03
CA GLY A 21 33.51 -10.61 -14.08
C GLY A 21 32.35 -9.74 -13.61
N LYS A 22 31.85 -9.95 -12.39
CA LYS A 22 30.71 -9.18 -11.84
C LYS A 22 31.07 -7.76 -11.41
N LEU A 23 32.32 -7.55 -11.01
CA LEU A 23 32.84 -6.29 -10.47
C LEU A 23 33.84 -5.61 -11.42
N ASN A 24 34.06 -6.16 -12.62
CA ASN A 24 34.96 -5.65 -13.65
C ASN A 24 36.39 -5.37 -13.13
N LEU A 25 36.95 -6.30 -12.36
CA LEU A 25 38.26 -6.14 -11.70
C LEU A 25 39.43 -6.42 -12.67
N PRO A 26 40.58 -5.73 -12.53
CA PRO A 26 41.75 -5.96 -13.39
C PRO A 26 42.33 -7.38 -13.22
N GLU A 27 42.94 -7.93 -14.28
CA GLU A 27 43.67 -9.19 -14.23
C GLU A 27 45.00 -9.01 -13.47
N SER A 28 45.05 -9.41 -12.19
CA SER A 28 46.30 -9.48 -11.41
C SER A 28 46.51 -10.84 -10.75
N ARG A 29 47.77 -11.23 -10.52
CA ARG A 29 48.15 -12.46 -9.81
C ARG A 29 48.33 -12.16 -8.30
N GLY A 30 47.28 -12.36 -7.50
CA GLY A 30 47.30 -12.14 -6.05
C GLY A 30 45.89 -12.16 -5.45
N GLU A 31 45.75 -12.23 -4.13
CA GLU A 31 44.45 -12.33 -3.46
C GLU A 31 43.53 -11.16 -3.84
N ASN A 32 42.38 -11.47 -4.43
CA ASN A 32 41.51 -10.52 -5.15
C ASN A 32 40.72 -9.56 -4.22
N LEU A 33 40.95 -9.61 -2.91
CA LEU A 33 40.20 -8.82 -1.93
C LEU A 33 40.59 -7.34 -1.98
N ASP A 34 41.88 -7.03 -2.15
CA ASP A 34 42.36 -5.63 -2.22
C ASP A 34 41.80 -4.91 -3.46
N ASN A 35 41.67 -5.62 -4.58
CA ASN A 35 41.04 -5.07 -5.80
C ASN A 35 39.54 -4.79 -5.60
N ILE A 36 38.83 -5.67 -4.90
CA ILE A 36 37.40 -5.49 -4.57
C ILE A 36 37.25 -4.26 -3.68
N TYR A 37 38.08 -4.15 -2.64
CA TYR A 37 38.06 -3.01 -1.74
C TYR A 37 38.35 -1.71 -2.50
N ALA A 38 39.46 -1.64 -3.24
CA ALA A 38 39.85 -0.44 -3.98
C ALA A 38 38.77 0.02 -4.96
N MET A 39 38.19 -0.90 -5.75
CA MET A 39 37.11 -0.58 -6.69
C MET A 39 35.89 0.02 -5.97
N LEU A 40 35.47 -0.59 -4.85
CA LEU A 40 34.29 -0.16 -4.12
C LEU A 40 34.53 1.11 -3.29
N SER A 41 35.75 1.33 -2.80
CA SER A 41 36.12 2.54 -2.05
C SER A 41 36.32 3.77 -2.93
N GLU A 42 36.68 3.58 -4.20
CA GLU A 42 36.91 4.67 -5.16
C GLU A 42 35.71 4.92 -6.09
N ALA A 43 34.65 4.12 -5.97
CA ALA A 43 33.47 4.25 -6.81
C ALA A 43 32.72 5.56 -6.58
N SER A 44 32.37 6.26 -7.67
CA SER A 44 31.46 7.41 -7.66
C SER A 44 30.08 7.00 -8.17
N GLY A 45 29.03 7.35 -7.41
CA GLY A 45 27.63 7.01 -7.72
C GLY A 45 27.01 5.98 -6.76
N ARG A 46 25.67 5.86 -6.82
CA ARG A 46 24.91 4.97 -5.92
C ARG A 46 25.05 3.51 -6.34
N ILE A 47 25.80 2.72 -5.57
CA ILE A 47 25.98 1.29 -5.80
C ILE A 47 25.21 0.52 -4.74
N HIS A 48 24.32 -0.37 -5.19
CA HIS A 48 23.63 -1.31 -4.31
C HIS A 48 24.04 -2.73 -4.68
N ILE A 49 24.67 -3.45 -3.75
CA ILE A 49 25.12 -4.84 -3.91
C ILE A 49 24.24 -5.76 -3.06
N ILE A 50 23.65 -6.77 -3.69
CA ILE A 50 22.90 -7.82 -2.99
C ILE A 50 23.71 -9.10 -3.06
N VAL A 51 24.03 -9.68 -1.90
CA VAL A 51 24.77 -10.93 -1.76
C VAL A 51 23.84 -12.06 -1.31
N GLU A 52 23.79 -13.15 -2.05
CA GLU A 52 22.91 -14.30 -1.82
C GLU A 52 23.64 -15.65 -1.97
N GLY A 53 22.99 -16.74 -1.54
CA GLY A 53 23.45 -18.11 -1.78
C GLY A 53 24.61 -18.54 -0.88
N LEU A 54 24.66 -18.01 0.34
CA LEU A 54 25.80 -18.16 1.25
C LEU A 54 25.87 -19.52 1.95
N ASP A 55 24.77 -20.16 2.35
CA ASP A 55 24.84 -21.39 3.19
C ASP A 55 25.50 -22.58 2.52
N LYS A 56 25.12 -22.87 1.26
CA LYS A 56 25.72 -23.99 0.51
C LYS A 56 27.20 -23.73 0.21
N SER A 57 27.58 -22.47 0.10
CA SER A 57 28.93 -22.05 -0.31
C SER A 57 29.86 -21.77 0.87
N ARG A 58 29.34 -21.36 2.03
CA ARG A 58 30.10 -21.19 3.28
C ARG A 58 30.70 -22.52 3.74
N LYS A 59 29.96 -23.63 3.57
CA LYS A 59 30.48 -25.00 3.82
C LYS A 59 31.64 -25.41 2.90
N ARG A 60 31.73 -24.85 1.70
CA ARG A 60 32.73 -25.23 0.67
C ARG A 60 33.92 -24.26 0.62
N LEU A 61 33.64 -22.98 0.72
CA LEU A 61 34.58 -21.88 0.53
C LEU A 61 35.16 -21.39 1.87
N GLY A 62 34.46 -21.64 2.99
CA GLY A 62 34.92 -21.34 4.35
C GLY A 62 35.41 -19.90 4.50
N SER A 63 36.61 -19.77 5.06
CA SER A 63 37.28 -18.48 5.32
C SER A 63 37.46 -17.60 4.07
N ASN A 64 37.44 -18.16 2.86
CA ASN A 64 37.54 -17.36 1.64
C ASN A 64 36.28 -16.54 1.39
N LEU A 65 35.10 -17.11 1.66
CA LEU A 65 33.83 -16.41 1.52
C LEU A 65 33.69 -15.36 2.63
N ASP A 66 34.11 -15.70 3.85
CA ASP A 66 34.11 -14.76 4.98
C ASP A 66 35.05 -13.57 4.72
N GLY A 67 36.19 -13.82 4.06
CA GLY A 67 37.11 -12.77 3.60
C GLY A 67 36.44 -11.81 2.60
N VAL A 68 35.71 -12.33 1.61
CA VAL A 68 34.96 -11.50 0.65
C VAL A 68 33.88 -10.67 1.35
N LEU A 69 33.08 -11.30 2.21
CA LEU A 69 32.01 -10.60 2.95
C LEU A 69 32.57 -9.50 3.86
N LYS A 70 33.70 -9.75 4.50
CA LYS A 70 34.41 -8.74 5.29
C LYS A 70 34.86 -7.58 4.42
N THR A 71 35.53 -7.86 3.30
CA THR A 71 35.99 -6.83 2.36
C THR A 71 34.85 -5.96 1.83
N LEU A 72 33.70 -6.57 1.52
CA LEU A 72 32.50 -5.85 1.13
C LEU A 72 32.04 -4.89 2.24
N ARG A 73 31.87 -5.37 3.47
CA ARG A 73 31.48 -4.53 4.62
C ARG A 73 32.48 -3.42 4.93
N ASP A 74 33.77 -3.72 4.84
CA ASP A 74 34.84 -2.74 5.05
C ASP A 74 34.74 -1.60 4.01
N ALA A 75 34.37 -1.90 2.76
CA ALA A 75 34.15 -0.90 1.72
C ALA A 75 32.84 -0.10 1.93
N GLU A 76 31.75 -0.75 2.34
CA GLU A 76 30.49 -0.07 2.69
C GLU A 76 30.69 0.99 3.78
N ALA A 77 31.53 0.69 4.77
CA ALA A 77 31.79 1.59 5.90
C ALA A 77 32.50 2.91 5.51
N VAL A 78 33.16 2.96 4.34
CA VAL A 78 33.97 4.12 3.92
C VAL A 78 33.43 4.83 2.68
N THR A 79 32.40 4.29 2.02
CA THR A 79 31.83 4.83 0.79
C THR A 79 30.41 5.33 1.00
N GLU A 80 30.22 6.66 1.01
CA GLU A 80 28.98 7.37 1.36
C GLU A 80 27.74 6.99 0.50
N ASN A 81 27.94 6.31 -0.63
CA ASN A 81 26.88 5.91 -1.57
C ASN A 81 26.90 4.42 -1.96
N LEU A 82 27.55 3.58 -1.15
CA LEU A 82 27.56 2.13 -1.31
C LEU A 82 26.64 1.50 -0.26
N THR A 83 25.73 0.63 -0.68
CA THR A 83 24.88 -0.16 0.22
C THR A 83 25.05 -1.63 -0.11
N ILE A 84 25.38 -2.44 0.88
CA ILE A 84 25.61 -3.88 0.73
C ILE A 84 24.61 -4.64 1.58
N GLU A 85 23.66 -5.27 0.89
CA GLU A 85 22.68 -6.14 1.52
C GLU A 85 23.18 -7.58 1.46
N VAL A 86 23.53 -8.15 2.61
CA VAL A 86 23.90 -9.57 2.71
C VAL A 86 22.69 -10.39 3.13
N ARG A 87 22.11 -11.12 2.18
CA ARG A 87 21.05 -12.10 2.41
C ARG A 87 21.71 -13.46 2.59
N GLU A 88 21.99 -13.84 3.84
CA GLU A 88 22.26 -15.25 4.15
C GLU A 88 21.05 -16.06 3.66
N GLN A 89 21.29 -17.24 3.11
CA GLN A 89 20.23 -18.02 2.46
C GLN A 89 19.08 -18.15 3.47
N ILE A 90 17.97 -17.47 3.19
CA ILE A 90 16.82 -17.47 4.06
C ILE A 90 16.44 -18.94 4.21
N ASP A 91 16.45 -19.44 5.44
CA ASP A 91 15.96 -20.76 5.79
C ASP A 91 14.45 -20.73 5.53
N ALA A 92 14.11 -20.88 4.25
CA ALA A 92 12.84 -20.46 3.71
C ALA A 92 11.66 -21.35 4.17
N GLY A 93 11.95 -22.38 4.98
CA GLY A 93 10.97 -23.11 5.76
C GLY A 93 10.48 -22.42 7.04
N LYS A 94 11.19 -21.42 7.60
CA LYS A 94 10.85 -20.83 8.91
C LYS A 94 10.28 -19.42 8.87
N GLU A 95 10.77 -18.50 8.03
CA GLU A 95 10.23 -17.14 7.99
C GLU A 95 8.85 -17.03 7.31
N TRP A 96 8.47 -17.99 6.44
CA TRP A 96 7.25 -17.89 5.65
C TRP A 96 5.99 -18.46 6.32
N MET A 97 6.14 -19.42 7.25
CA MET A 97 4.99 -19.92 8.03
C MET A 97 4.52 -18.90 9.09
N ASP A 98 5.43 -18.05 9.56
CA ASP A 98 5.14 -16.95 10.49
C ASP A 98 4.87 -15.62 9.76
N ASN A 99 4.77 -15.62 8.42
CA ASN A 99 4.57 -14.42 7.60
C ASN A 99 3.10 -13.95 7.71
N PRO A 100 2.84 -12.76 8.28
CA PRO A 100 1.47 -12.31 8.50
C PRO A 100 0.67 -12.11 7.20
N GLY A 101 1.34 -11.86 6.05
CA GLY A 101 0.69 -11.80 4.74
C GLY A 101 0.08 -13.10 4.24
N VAL A 102 0.50 -14.25 4.79
CA VAL A 102 -0.10 -15.57 4.55
C VAL A 102 -1.32 -15.76 5.46
N VAL A 103 -1.32 -15.19 6.66
CA VAL A 103 -2.36 -15.43 7.67
C VAL A 103 -3.54 -14.44 7.56
N GLU A 104 -3.30 -13.24 7.02
CA GLU A 104 -4.22 -12.09 7.05
C GLU A 104 -5.10 -11.91 5.79
N GLN A 105 -5.20 -12.92 4.92
CA GLN A 105 -6.10 -12.91 3.77
C GLN A 105 -7.57 -13.09 4.19
N SER A 106 -8.11 -12.06 4.85
CA SER A 106 -9.42 -12.02 5.52
C SER A 106 -10.64 -12.25 4.62
N CYS A 107 -10.47 -12.27 3.30
CA CYS A 107 -11.56 -12.35 2.32
C CYS A 107 -11.51 -13.61 1.43
N ALA A 108 -10.57 -14.53 1.65
CA ALA A 108 -10.48 -15.80 0.91
C ALA A 108 -11.07 -16.96 1.74
N TYR A 109 -11.73 -17.92 1.08
CA TYR A 109 -12.22 -19.14 1.75
C TYR A 109 -11.11 -20.03 2.31
N SER A 110 -9.86 -19.85 1.86
CA SER A 110 -8.71 -20.63 2.30
C SER A 110 -7.50 -19.72 2.51
N ARG A 111 -6.79 -19.94 3.63
CA ARG A 111 -5.50 -19.28 3.88
C ARG A 111 -4.43 -19.89 2.95
N PRO A 112 -3.47 -19.08 2.45
CA PRO A 112 -2.27 -19.57 1.80
C PRO A 112 -1.56 -20.68 2.58
N VAL A 113 -1.03 -21.68 1.87
CA VAL A 113 -0.33 -22.84 2.47
C VAL A 113 1.03 -23.08 1.83
N LEU A 114 2.01 -23.46 2.65
CA LEU A 114 3.37 -23.80 2.25
C LEU A 114 3.43 -25.22 1.68
N VAL A 115 4.14 -25.40 0.56
CA VAL A 115 4.37 -26.72 -0.05
C VAL A 115 5.86 -27.05 -0.08
N GLU A 116 6.26 -28.15 0.56
CA GLU A 116 7.65 -28.64 0.53
C GLU A 116 8.03 -29.21 -0.85
N THR A 117 9.25 -28.95 -1.29
CA THR A 117 9.70 -29.18 -2.68
C THR A 117 10.01 -30.63 -3.06
N ASN A 118 9.84 -31.61 -2.15
CA ASN A 118 10.27 -32.99 -2.36
C ASN A 118 9.22 -34.08 -2.08
N GLU A 119 7.95 -33.75 -1.85
CA GLU A 119 6.90 -34.77 -1.73
C GLU A 119 6.05 -34.90 -3.00
N LYS A 120 5.45 -36.08 -3.16
CA LYS A 120 4.56 -36.50 -4.26
C LYS A 120 3.47 -35.44 -4.57
N PRO A 121 2.87 -35.46 -5.79
CA PRO A 121 1.76 -34.58 -6.16
C PRO A 121 0.74 -34.48 -5.02
N VAL A 122 0.41 -33.23 -4.70
CA VAL A 122 -0.43 -32.87 -3.57
C VAL A 122 -1.78 -33.58 -3.75
N PRO A 123 -2.36 -34.23 -2.71
CA PRO A 123 -3.60 -34.99 -2.85
C PRO A 123 -4.71 -34.18 -3.55
N HIS A 124 -5.62 -34.85 -4.29
CA HIS A 124 -6.68 -34.21 -5.10
C HIS A 124 -7.63 -33.25 -4.32
N ASN A 125 -7.52 -33.27 -2.99
CA ASN A 125 -8.24 -32.50 -1.99
C ASN A 125 -7.43 -31.35 -1.35
N SER A 126 -6.23 -31.02 -1.83
CA SER A 126 -5.40 -29.93 -1.30
C SER A 126 -5.61 -28.58 -2.01
N GLN A 127 -5.41 -27.50 -1.26
CA GLN A 127 -5.92 -26.13 -1.41
C GLN A 127 -5.70 -25.41 -2.75
N GLU A 128 -6.66 -24.54 -3.08
CA GLU A 128 -6.61 -23.51 -4.12
C GLU A 128 -6.30 -22.14 -3.47
N GLY A 129 -5.66 -21.24 -4.19
CA GLY A 129 -5.37 -19.88 -3.74
C GLY A 129 -3.94 -19.41 -4.05
N LEU A 130 -3.52 -18.35 -3.36
CA LEU A 130 -2.12 -17.90 -3.34
C LEU A 130 -1.29 -18.84 -2.45
N MET A 131 -0.14 -19.27 -2.93
CA MET A 131 0.76 -20.21 -2.27
C MET A 131 2.21 -19.71 -2.38
N TYR A 132 3.08 -20.25 -1.54
CA TYR A 132 4.52 -19.95 -1.57
C TYR A 132 5.30 -21.24 -1.73
N ARG A 133 6.27 -21.22 -2.64
CA ARG A 133 7.25 -22.32 -2.74
C ARG A 133 8.19 -22.27 -1.55
N ALA A 134 8.87 -23.38 -1.27
CA ALA A 134 9.83 -23.46 -0.18
C ALA A 134 10.96 -22.42 -0.26
N GLU A 135 11.25 -21.85 -1.44
CA GLU A 135 12.20 -20.74 -1.62
C GLU A 135 11.60 -19.33 -1.43
N GLY A 136 10.34 -19.22 -1.04
CA GLY A 136 9.63 -17.95 -0.83
C GLY A 136 9.00 -17.33 -2.08
N ARG A 137 9.07 -17.99 -3.24
CA ARG A 137 8.47 -17.46 -4.48
C ARG A 137 6.95 -17.66 -4.48
N PRO A 138 6.13 -16.61 -4.68
CA PRO A 138 4.68 -16.75 -4.72
C PRO A 138 4.22 -17.40 -6.02
N TYR A 139 3.16 -18.19 -5.93
CA TYR A 139 2.46 -18.75 -7.08
C TYR A 139 0.97 -18.91 -6.75
N VAL A 140 0.12 -18.89 -7.75
CA VAL A 140 -1.31 -19.15 -7.59
C VAL A 140 -1.61 -20.54 -8.14
N ARG A 141 -2.41 -21.33 -7.42
CA ARG A 141 -2.90 -22.66 -7.81
C ARG A 141 -4.42 -22.67 -7.76
N LEU A 142 -5.08 -22.95 -8.86
CA LEU A 142 -6.54 -22.97 -8.98
C LEU A 142 -7.01 -24.19 -9.79
N ARG A 143 -8.22 -24.65 -9.54
CA ARG A 143 -8.82 -25.77 -10.26
C ARG A 143 -9.94 -25.29 -11.18
N TYR A 144 -9.77 -25.54 -12.47
CA TYR A 144 -10.76 -25.22 -13.50
C TYR A 144 -11.00 -26.42 -14.42
N PRO A 145 -12.01 -27.26 -14.09
CA PRO A 145 -12.32 -28.44 -14.88
C PRO A 145 -12.70 -28.11 -16.32
N ASN A 146 -12.07 -28.80 -17.27
CA ASN A 146 -12.29 -28.64 -18.71
C ASN A 146 -11.94 -27.25 -19.27
N ALA A 147 -11.27 -26.38 -18.50
CA ALA A 147 -10.76 -25.13 -19.06
C ALA A 147 -9.70 -25.43 -20.13
N MET A 148 -9.61 -24.58 -21.14
CA MET A 148 -8.59 -24.63 -22.18
C MET A 148 -7.47 -23.61 -21.92
N ASN A 149 -7.79 -22.50 -21.28
CA ASN A 149 -6.87 -21.42 -20.98
C ASN A 149 -7.22 -20.76 -19.64
N VAL A 150 -6.21 -20.52 -18.80
CA VAL A 150 -6.36 -19.76 -17.55
C VAL A 150 -5.25 -18.71 -17.49
N GLN A 151 -5.59 -17.46 -17.22
CA GLN A 151 -4.64 -16.33 -17.20
C GLN A 151 -4.94 -15.37 -16.05
N LEU A 152 -3.91 -14.88 -15.39
CA LEU A 152 -3.99 -13.79 -14.42
C LEU A 152 -3.48 -12.51 -15.06
N GLN A 153 -4.21 -11.42 -14.96
CA GLN A 153 -3.74 -10.09 -15.33
C GLN A 153 -3.45 -9.27 -14.07
N ILE A 154 -2.30 -8.60 -14.04
CA ILE A 154 -1.94 -7.62 -13.01
C ILE A 154 -1.39 -6.39 -13.73
N GLY A 155 -2.05 -5.24 -13.56
CA GLY A 155 -1.81 -4.08 -14.42
C GLY A 155 -1.95 -4.46 -15.90
N ASP A 156 -0.96 -4.11 -16.70
CA ASP A 156 -0.91 -4.45 -18.14
C ASP A 156 -0.31 -5.84 -18.42
N MET A 157 0.18 -6.53 -17.39
CA MET A 157 0.90 -7.79 -17.53
C MET A 157 -0.05 -8.98 -17.46
N MET A 158 0.04 -9.87 -18.46
CA MET A 158 -0.67 -11.14 -18.52
C MET A 158 0.24 -12.30 -18.12
N TYR A 159 -0.19 -13.10 -17.15
CA TYR A 159 0.49 -14.27 -16.63
C TYR A 159 -0.31 -15.53 -16.97
N PRO A 160 0.08 -16.31 -17.99
CA PRO A 160 -0.60 -17.55 -18.34
C PRO A 160 -0.32 -18.63 -17.29
N PHE A 161 -1.36 -19.36 -16.90
CA PHE A 161 -1.21 -20.52 -16.05
C PHE A 161 -0.77 -21.73 -16.88
N LEU A 162 -0.03 -22.64 -16.23
CA LEU A 162 0.29 -23.95 -16.73
C LEU A 162 -0.61 -24.99 -16.05
N GLU A 163 -1.26 -25.83 -16.84
CA GLU A 163 -1.92 -27.02 -16.32
C GLU A 163 -0.83 -28.01 -15.84
N THR A 164 -0.70 -28.16 -14.52
CA THR A 164 0.35 -28.99 -13.89
C THR A 164 -0.14 -30.38 -13.52
N GLU A 165 -1.44 -30.51 -13.28
CA GLU A 165 -2.17 -31.75 -13.09
C GLU A 165 -3.52 -31.56 -13.80
N LYS A 166 -4.22 -32.66 -14.12
CA LYS A 166 -5.52 -32.58 -14.78
C LYS A 166 -6.46 -31.61 -14.05
N ASP A 167 -6.96 -30.61 -14.77
CA ASP A 167 -7.84 -29.53 -14.29
C ASP A 167 -7.19 -28.55 -13.29
N VAL A 168 -5.90 -28.68 -12.97
CA VAL A 168 -5.18 -27.88 -11.97
C VAL A 168 -4.16 -26.97 -12.65
N TRP A 169 -4.42 -25.67 -12.51
CA TRP A 169 -3.69 -24.60 -13.16
C TRP A 169 -2.80 -23.90 -12.14
N THR A 170 -1.53 -23.67 -12.48
CA THR A 170 -0.61 -22.91 -11.64
C THR A 170 0.10 -21.80 -12.40
N VAL A 171 0.34 -20.68 -11.74
CA VAL A 171 1.13 -19.57 -12.29
C VAL A 171 2.11 -19.05 -11.25
N THR A 172 3.38 -18.93 -11.62
CA THR A 172 4.40 -18.36 -10.74
C THR A 172 4.46 -16.85 -10.94
N LEU A 173 4.47 -16.09 -9.84
CA LEU A 173 4.41 -14.64 -9.86
C LEU A 173 5.77 -14.06 -9.48
N PRO A 174 6.54 -13.49 -10.43
CA PRO A 174 7.81 -12.82 -10.14
C PRO A 174 7.56 -11.40 -9.65
N LEU A 175 6.75 -11.26 -8.59
CA LEU A 175 6.32 -9.98 -8.04
C LEU A 175 6.99 -9.74 -6.69
N GLU A 176 7.21 -8.47 -6.40
CA GLU A 176 7.70 -8.01 -5.11
C GLU A 176 6.58 -8.06 -4.05
N PRO A 177 6.91 -7.92 -2.76
CA PRO A 177 5.92 -7.82 -1.70
C PRO A 177 5.01 -6.59 -1.91
N GLY A 178 3.70 -6.78 -1.73
CA GLY A 178 2.72 -5.73 -1.90
C GLY A 178 1.33 -6.23 -2.27
N PHE A 179 0.43 -5.27 -2.42
CA PHE A 179 -0.93 -5.44 -2.90
C PHE A 179 -0.97 -5.36 -4.42
N TYR A 180 -1.74 -6.25 -5.04
CA TYR A 180 -2.01 -6.25 -6.48
C TYR A 180 -3.45 -6.60 -6.76
N TYR A 181 -4.17 -5.71 -7.45
CA TYR A 181 -5.43 -6.09 -8.09
C TYR A 181 -5.17 -7.13 -9.19
N THR A 182 -6.08 -8.10 -9.32
CA THR A 182 -5.93 -9.20 -10.28
C THR A 182 -7.22 -9.44 -11.06
N ASN A 183 -7.12 -9.55 -12.38
CA ASN A 183 -8.20 -10.05 -13.22
C ASN A 183 -7.89 -11.49 -13.63
N LEU A 184 -8.79 -12.41 -13.33
CA LEU A 184 -8.63 -13.82 -13.70
C LEU A 184 -9.50 -14.12 -14.92
N TYR A 185 -8.89 -14.68 -15.95
CA TYR A 185 -9.55 -15.08 -17.18
C TYR A 185 -9.51 -16.60 -17.32
N VAL A 186 -10.68 -17.21 -17.52
CA VAL A 186 -10.83 -18.64 -17.83
C VAL A 186 -11.52 -18.73 -19.19
N ASP A 187 -10.85 -19.31 -20.17
CA ASP A 187 -11.29 -19.35 -21.57
C ASP A 187 -11.68 -17.97 -22.12
N ASN A 188 -10.88 -16.96 -21.74
CA ASN A 188 -11.05 -15.53 -22.04
C ASN A 188 -12.28 -14.87 -21.39
N CYS A 189 -12.99 -15.57 -20.51
CA CYS A 189 -14.04 -14.98 -19.68
C CYS A 189 -13.44 -14.48 -18.37
N LEU A 190 -13.68 -13.20 -18.04
CA LEU A 190 -13.35 -12.64 -16.74
C LEU A 190 -14.19 -13.33 -15.66
N VAL A 191 -13.54 -13.87 -14.63
CA VAL A 191 -14.18 -14.58 -13.52
C VAL A 191 -13.68 -14.07 -12.18
N LEU A 192 -14.49 -14.28 -11.14
CA LEU A 192 -14.06 -14.17 -9.75
C LEU A 192 -13.79 -15.57 -9.20
N ASN A 193 -12.67 -15.73 -8.50
CA ASN A 193 -12.33 -16.95 -7.81
C ASN A 193 -12.52 -16.77 -6.28
N PRO A 194 -13.29 -17.65 -5.61
CA PRO A 194 -13.53 -17.56 -4.17
C PRO A 194 -12.31 -17.92 -3.29
N PHE A 195 -11.29 -18.54 -3.87
CA PHE A 195 -10.05 -18.90 -3.16
C PHE A 195 -8.98 -17.80 -3.22
N LEU A 196 -9.30 -16.68 -3.88
CA LEU A 196 -8.52 -15.45 -3.78
C LEU A 196 -9.35 -14.41 -3.04
N PRO A 197 -8.72 -13.48 -2.29
CA PRO A 197 -9.42 -12.36 -1.69
C PRO A 197 -10.28 -11.61 -2.71
N ILE A 198 -11.49 -11.23 -2.30
CA ILE A 198 -12.40 -10.40 -3.12
C ILE A 198 -12.54 -9.05 -2.44
N GLY A 199 -12.20 -8.00 -3.18
CA GLY A 199 -12.43 -6.60 -2.81
C GLY A 199 -13.39 -5.94 -3.79
N TYR A 200 -13.40 -4.61 -3.77
CA TYR A 200 -14.13 -3.79 -4.72
C TYR A 200 -13.19 -2.73 -5.29
N GLY A 201 -13.12 -2.66 -6.62
CA GLY A 201 -12.22 -1.78 -7.38
C GLY A 201 -12.60 -1.82 -8.85
N PHE A 202 -12.22 -0.84 -9.65
CA PHE A 202 -12.67 -0.71 -11.05
C PHE A 202 -14.22 -0.74 -11.19
N SER A 203 -14.92 -0.20 -10.20
CA SER A 203 -16.39 -0.16 -10.12
C SER A 203 -17.05 -1.54 -10.12
N ARG A 204 -16.36 -2.58 -9.61
CA ARG A 204 -16.91 -3.94 -9.49
C ARG A 204 -16.23 -4.76 -8.40
N PRO A 205 -16.80 -5.90 -8.00
CA PRO A 205 -16.05 -6.90 -7.27
C PRO A 205 -14.85 -7.37 -8.10
N VAL A 206 -13.69 -7.49 -7.44
CA VAL A 206 -12.43 -7.84 -8.08
C VAL A 206 -11.58 -8.70 -7.14
N ASN A 207 -10.89 -9.69 -7.69
CA ASN A 207 -9.89 -10.39 -6.90
C ASN A 207 -8.66 -9.52 -6.71
N TYR A 208 -7.98 -9.68 -5.59
CA TYR A 208 -6.64 -9.13 -5.39
C TYR A 208 -5.76 -10.17 -4.71
N ILE A 209 -4.46 -9.97 -4.78
CA ILE A 209 -3.46 -10.75 -4.04
C ILE A 209 -2.61 -9.81 -3.19
N GLU A 210 -2.18 -10.33 -2.05
CA GLU A 210 -1.26 -9.66 -1.16
C GLU A 210 -0.03 -10.56 -1.00
N ILE A 211 1.08 -10.09 -1.58
CA ILE A 211 2.35 -10.80 -1.60
C ILE A 211 3.18 -10.33 -0.40
N GLY A 212 3.65 -11.28 0.39
CA GLY A 212 4.44 -11.02 1.58
C GLY A 212 5.95 -10.90 1.32
N PRO A 213 6.72 -10.48 2.33
CA PRO A 213 6.27 -10.14 3.68
C PRO A 213 5.42 -8.86 3.74
N VAL A 214 4.34 -8.92 4.51
CA VAL A 214 3.51 -7.75 4.80
C VAL A 214 4.28 -6.81 5.73
N PRO A 215 4.39 -5.51 5.43
CA PRO A 215 5.01 -4.52 6.32
C PRO A 215 4.41 -4.49 7.73
N ASP A 216 5.29 -4.42 8.73
CA ASP A 216 4.97 -4.50 10.17
C ASP A 216 3.85 -3.53 10.64
N PHE A 217 3.75 -2.36 10.02
CA PHE A 217 2.84 -1.31 10.51
C PHE A 217 1.35 -1.62 10.30
N PHE A 218 1.00 -2.53 9.39
CA PHE A 218 -0.40 -2.90 9.12
C PHE A 218 -0.70 -4.39 9.34
N GLN A 219 0.23 -5.11 9.97
CA GLN A 219 -0.03 -6.48 10.44
C GLN A 219 -1.07 -6.47 11.55
N MET A 220 -1.86 -7.53 11.63
CA MET A 220 -2.73 -7.86 12.75
C MET A 220 -1.88 -8.33 13.93
N LYS A 221 -1.76 -7.49 14.96
CA LYS A 221 -0.98 -7.76 16.18
C LYS A 221 -1.89 -8.10 17.35
N ASP A 222 -1.33 -8.73 18.37
CA ASP A 222 -2.01 -8.94 19.66
C ASP A 222 -2.06 -7.62 20.45
N VAL A 223 -2.99 -6.74 20.07
CA VAL A 223 -3.23 -5.42 20.65
C VAL A 223 -4.74 -5.20 20.82
N PRO A 224 -5.19 -4.24 21.65
CA PRO A 224 -6.60 -3.88 21.67
C PRO A 224 -7.07 -3.45 20.28
N HIS A 225 -8.20 -4.01 19.84
CA HIS A 225 -8.77 -3.76 18.51
C HIS A 225 -10.02 -2.89 18.58
N GLY A 226 -10.12 -1.95 17.62
CA GLY A 226 -11.32 -1.15 17.42
C GLY A 226 -12.42 -1.92 16.67
N ASP A 227 -13.66 -1.42 16.75
CA ASP A 227 -14.77 -1.97 16.00
C ASP A 227 -14.82 -1.40 14.58
N ILE A 228 -15.21 -2.23 13.62
CA ILE A 228 -15.68 -1.79 12.30
C ILE A 228 -17.20 -1.89 12.26
N ARG A 229 -17.88 -0.75 12.20
CA ARG A 229 -19.35 -0.67 12.22
C ARG A 229 -19.86 -0.27 10.83
N HIS A 230 -20.84 -1.02 10.34
CA HIS A 230 -21.52 -0.73 9.08
C HIS A 230 -22.82 0.01 9.39
N GLU A 231 -22.95 1.21 8.85
CA GLU A 231 -23.98 2.16 9.20
C GLU A 231 -24.82 2.56 8.00
N TYR A 232 -26.08 2.90 8.26
CA TYR A 232 -27.05 3.30 7.24
C TYR A 232 -27.66 4.64 7.62
N TYR A 233 -27.71 5.57 6.67
CA TYR A 233 -28.29 6.90 6.85
C TYR A 233 -29.11 7.27 5.62
N ASN A 234 -30.08 8.16 5.78
CA ASN A 234 -30.81 8.72 4.64
C ASN A 234 -30.06 9.94 4.16
N SER A 235 -29.71 9.98 2.87
CA SER A 235 -29.13 11.15 2.24
C SER A 235 -30.21 12.02 1.61
N SER A 236 -30.22 13.30 1.98
CA SER A 236 -31.02 14.33 1.33
C SER A 236 -30.47 14.70 -0.05
N VAL A 237 -29.16 14.57 -0.26
CA VAL A 237 -28.49 14.83 -1.54
C VAL A 237 -28.81 13.75 -2.58
N THR A 238 -28.72 12.46 -2.20
CA THR A 238 -29.02 11.36 -3.14
C THR A 238 -30.49 10.96 -3.16
N GLY A 239 -31.26 11.36 -2.14
CA GLY A 239 -32.65 10.95 -1.95
C GLY A 239 -32.83 9.47 -1.57
N ARG A 240 -31.75 8.77 -1.19
CA ARG A 240 -31.75 7.33 -0.89
C ARG A 240 -31.20 7.05 0.51
N THR A 241 -31.40 5.80 0.96
CA THR A 241 -30.62 5.28 2.09
C THR A 241 -29.26 4.86 1.58
N GLU A 242 -28.22 5.52 2.08
CA GLU A 242 -26.82 5.27 1.78
C GLU A 242 -26.13 4.60 2.98
N THR A 243 -24.85 4.26 2.82
CA THR A 243 -24.07 3.54 3.83
C THR A 243 -22.69 4.15 4.05
N CYS A 244 -22.19 4.03 5.28
CA CYS A 244 -20.79 4.28 5.61
C CYS A 244 -20.24 3.21 6.56
N ILE A 245 -18.91 3.11 6.60
CA ILE A 245 -18.17 2.30 7.56
C ILE A 245 -17.54 3.23 8.59
N VAL A 246 -17.64 2.87 9.86
CA VAL A 246 -17.05 3.63 10.97
C VAL A 246 -16.09 2.73 11.74
N TYR A 247 -14.81 3.11 11.78
CA TYR A 247 -13.87 2.59 12.77
C TYR A 247 -14.10 3.31 14.10
N VAL A 248 -14.23 2.53 15.17
CA VAL A 248 -14.42 3.01 16.53
C VAL A 248 -13.26 2.50 17.39
N PRO A 249 -12.48 3.37 18.08
CA PRO A 249 -11.25 2.95 18.73
C PRO A 249 -11.50 1.99 19.91
N PRO A 250 -10.51 1.16 20.28
CA PRO A 250 -10.59 0.28 21.43
C PRO A 250 -10.98 1.04 22.71
N GLY A 251 -11.81 0.42 23.56
CA GLY A 251 -12.25 1.03 24.82
C GLY A 251 -13.34 2.09 24.67
N TYR A 252 -13.93 2.24 23.48
CA TYR A 252 -14.97 3.24 23.24
C TYR A 252 -16.16 3.07 24.18
N GLU A 253 -16.67 1.85 24.37
CA GLU A 253 -17.89 1.60 25.16
C GLU A 253 -17.70 1.80 26.66
N GLU A 254 -16.50 1.54 27.18
CA GLU A 254 -16.15 1.74 28.58
C GLU A 254 -15.90 3.22 28.91
N ASN A 255 -15.44 4.00 27.93
CA ASN A 255 -15.10 5.40 28.10
C ASN A 255 -16.31 6.32 27.85
N ARG A 256 -16.44 7.36 28.69
CA ARG A 256 -17.50 8.39 28.54
C ARG A 256 -17.06 9.64 27.75
N GLY A 257 -15.83 9.66 27.26
CA GLY A 257 -15.29 10.78 26.48
C GLY A 257 -15.87 10.87 25.07
N SER A 258 -15.72 12.06 24.47
CA SER A 258 -15.96 12.32 23.05
C SER A 258 -14.66 12.28 22.26
N TYR A 259 -14.74 11.85 21.01
CA TYR A 259 -13.59 11.59 20.14
C TYR A 259 -13.55 12.57 18.95
N PRO A 260 -12.37 12.96 18.48
CA PRO A 260 -12.23 13.60 17.17
C PRO A 260 -12.61 12.62 16.05
N VAL A 261 -12.83 13.15 14.85
CA VAL A 261 -13.30 12.37 13.69
C VAL A 261 -12.44 12.66 12.47
N LEU A 262 -11.96 11.61 11.82
CA LEU A 262 -11.38 11.65 10.48
C LEU A 262 -12.40 11.12 9.47
N TYR A 263 -12.75 11.93 8.47
CA TYR A 263 -13.50 11.49 7.29
C TYR A 263 -12.50 11.07 6.20
N LEU A 264 -12.51 9.80 5.82
CA LEU A 264 -11.48 9.17 4.99
C LEU A 264 -12.07 8.62 3.69
N GLN A 265 -11.73 9.24 2.55
CA GLN A 265 -12.32 8.95 1.25
C GLN A 265 -11.47 8.05 0.35
N HIS A 266 -12.14 7.19 -0.41
CA HIS A 266 -11.54 6.25 -1.36
C HIS A 266 -11.41 6.85 -2.77
N GLY A 267 -10.82 6.09 -3.71
CA GLY A 267 -10.61 6.52 -5.09
C GLY A 267 -11.78 6.18 -6.02
N PHE A 268 -11.66 6.59 -7.28
CA PHE A 268 -12.64 6.26 -8.31
C PHE A 268 -12.77 4.74 -8.50
N GLY A 269 -14.01 4.26 -8.58
CA GLY A 269 -14.31 2.85 -8.77
C GLY A 269 -14.11 1.97 -7.54
N GLU A 270 -13.82 2.57 -6.39
CA GLU A 270 -13.84 1.90 -5.09
C GLU A 270 -15.15 2.22 -4.35
N ASN A 271 -15.25 1.86 -3.07
CA ASN A 271 -16.42 2.15 -2.22
C ASN A 271 -16.02 2.29 -0.74
N GLU A 272 -17.01 2.44 0.15
CA GLU A 272 -16.85 2.70 1.59
C GLU A 272 -16.01 1.65 2.34
N ARG A 273 -15.77 0.49 1.72
CA ARG A 273 -15.06 -0.64 2.32
C ARG A 273 -13.57 -0.67 1.98
N GLY A 274 -13.13 0.12 1.01
CA GLY A 274 -11.77 0.12 0.47
C GLY A 274 -10.69 0.23 1.54
N TRP A 275 -10.81 1.25 2.39
CA TRP A 275 -9.85 1.54 3.46
C TRP A 275 -9.74 0.46 4.53
N VAL A 276 -10.78 -0.34 4.75
CA VAL A 276 -10.74 -1.46 5.71
C VAL A 276 -10.07 -2.68 5.09
N TRP A 277 -10.53 -3.13 3.92
CA TRP A 277 -10.08 -4.41 3.37
C TRP A 277 -8.75 -4.29 2.64
N GLN A 278 -8.68 -3.40 1.66
CA GLN A 278 -7.47 -3.13 0.90
C GLN A 278 -6.56 -2.17 1.67
N GLY A 279 -7.10 -1.18 2.38
CA GLY A 279 -6.31 -0.19 3.11
C GLY A 279 -5.79 -0.63 4.47
N LYS A 280 -6.39 -1.66 5.09
CA LYS A 280 -6.03 -2.16 6.43
C LYS A 280 -5.98 -1.06 7.50
N VAL A 281 -6.80 0.00 7.35
CA VAL A 281 -6.73 1.20 8.20
C VAL A 281 -6.97 0.89 9.67
N ASN A 282 -7.81 -0.10 9.99
CA ASN A 282 -8.04 -0.55 11.35
C ASN A 282 -6.79 -1.17 11.98
N HIS A 283 -6.03 -2.00 11.25
CA HIS A 283 -4.78 -2.55 11.77
C HIS A 283 -3.75 -1.44 12.00
N ILE A 284 -3.63 -0.52 11.05
CA ILE A 284 -2.72 0.63 11.15
C ILE A 284 -3.08 1.46 12.39
N MET A 285 -4.36 1.79 12.56
CA MET A 285 -4.83 2.60 13.67
C MET A 285 -4.65 1.89 15.02
N ASP A 286 -5.05 0.62 15.14
CA ASP A 286 -4.87 -0.18 16.36
C ASP A 286 -3.39 -0.27 16.77
N ASN A 287 -2.50 -0.52 15.79
CA ASN A 287 -1.07 -0.59 16.02
C ASN A 287 -0.49 0.75 16.48
N LEU A 288 -0.94 1.87 15.90
CA LEU A 288 -0.52 3.21 16.30
C LEU A 288 -1.03 3.57 17.69
N LEU A 289 -2.26 3.19 18.04
CA LEU A 289 -2.85 3.38 19.37
C LEU A 289 -2.11 2.58 20.44
N ALA A 290 -1.81 1.31 20.17
CA ALA A 290 -1.04 0.46 21.09
C ALA A 290 0.38 1.00 21.33
N GLN A 291 0.95 1.70 20.35
CA GLN A 291 2.25 2.37 20.46
C GLN A 291 2.17 3.77 21.08
N GLY A 292 0.97 4.28 21.40
CA GLY A 292 0.78 5.65 21.90
C GLY A 292 1.15 6.74 20.89
N LYS A 293 1.12 6.45 19.58
CA LYS A 293 1.53 7.37 18.51
C LYS A 293 0.38 8.13 17.86
N ALA A 294 -0.87 7.71 18.07
CA ALA A 294 -2.04 8.37 17.53
C ALA A 294 -3.03 8.72 18.65
N VAL A 295 -3.81 9.77 18.44
CA VAL A 295 -4.95 10.12 19.31
C VAL A 295 -6.11 9.16 18.99
N PRO A 296 -6.79 8.54 19.98
CA PRO A 296 -8.02 7.79 19.73
C PRO A 296 -9.06 8.66 19.00
N MET A 297 -9.52 8.19 17.84
CA MET A 297 -10.44 8.92 16.96
C MET A 297 -11.40 7.98 16.25
N LEU A 298 -12.55 8.49 15.82
CA LEU A 298 -13.39 7.79 14.85
C LEU A 298 -12.80 7.98 13.44
N ILE A 299 -12.89 6.95 12.59
CA ILE A 299 -12.60 7.09 11.15
C ILE A 299 -13.86 6.71 10.38
N VAL A 300 -14.44 7.66 9.66
CA VAL A 300 -15.67 7.49 8.89
C VAL A 300 -15.32 7.40 7.41
N MET A 301 -15.70 6.30 6.79
CA MET A 301 -15.44 5.99 5.38
C MET A 301 -16.80 5.84 4.69
N ALA A 302 -17.15 6.79 3.83
CA ALA A 302 -18.40 6.77 3.06
C ALA A 302 -18.13 6.46 1.59
N ASN A 303 -19.19 6.22 0.81
CA ASN A 303 -19.05 6.00 -0.62
C ASN A 303 -19.01 7.35 -1.37
N GLY A 304 -17.82 7.75 -1.84
CA GLY A 304 -17.63 8.99 -2.60
C GLY A 304 -18.11 8.92 -4.06
N MET A 305 -18.53 7.76 -4.56
CA MET A 305 -19.06 7.58 -5.91
C MET A 305 -20.54 7.97 -5.98
N VAL A 306 -20.86 9.24 -5.73
CA VAL A 306 -22.23 9.75 -5.77
C VAL A 306 -22.76 9.69 -7.21
N MET A 307 -23.76 8.81 -7.42
CA MET A 307 -24.37 8.57 -8.73
C MET A 307 -25.71 9.28 -8.83
N ASP A 308 -25.91 10.01 -9.93
CA ASP A 308 -27.13 10.73 -10.27
C ASP A 308 -27.70 10.22 -11.61
N GLU A 309 -29.01 10.34 -11.81
CA GLU A 309 -29.69 9.97 -13.06
C GLU A 309 -30.03 11.22 -13.87
N THR A 310 -29.57 11.29 -15.12
CA THR A 310 -29.94 12.39 -16.01
C THR A 310 -31.41 12.33 -16.42
N ALA A 311 -31.93 13.44 -16.96
CA ALA A 311 -33.27 13.46 -17.55
C ALA A 311 -33.44 12.44 -18.69
N GLU A 312 -32.34 12.06 -19.33
CA GLU A 312 -32.25 11.05 -20.38
C GLU A 312 -32.14 9.60 -19.85
N GLY A 313 -32.09 9.42 -18.52
CA GLY A 313 -32.02 8.11 -17.86
C GLY A 313 -30.61 7.51 -17.79
N GLU A 314 -29.56 8.33 -18.00
CA GLU A 314 -28.18 7.89 -17.87
C GLU A 314 -27.69 8.07 -16.43
N THR A 315 -27.07 7.04 -15.86
CA THR A 315 -26.43 7.16 -14.54
C THR A 315 -25.02 7.70 -14.70
N ILE A 316 -24.72 8.83 -14.08
CA ILE A 316 -23.42 9.49 -14.17
C ILE A 316 -22.86 9.83 -12.80
N LEU A 317 -21.53 9.79 -12.71
CA LEU A 317 -20.82 10.19 -11.51
C LEU A 317 -20.92 11.71 -11.33
N ARG A 318 -21.28 12.13 -10.13
CA ARG A 318 -21.29 13.52 -9.66
C ARG A 318 -20.36 13.66 -8.46
N HIS A 319 -19.04 13.53 -8.70
CA HIS A 319 -18.04 13.55 -7.62
C HIS A 319 -18.11 14.83 -6.78
N ASN A 320 -18.55 15.94 -7.37
CA ASN A 320 -18.72 17.25 -6.75
C ASN A 320 -19.94 17.37 -5.81
N LEU A 321 -20.84 16.38 -5.76
CA LEU A 321 -21.96 16.34 -4.79
C LEU A 321 -21.57 15.69 -3.45
N PHE A 322 -20.47 14.94 -3.41
CA PHE A 322 -20.02 14.32 -2.16
C PHE A 322 -19.73 15.33 -1.03
N PRO A 323 -19.13 16.52 -1.28
CA PRO A 323 -18.98 17.55 -0.25
C PRO A 323 -20.30 17.93 0.43
N GLU A 324 -21.38 18.08 -0.35
CA GLU A 324 -22.71 18.40 0.16
C GLU A 324 -23.28 17.24 0.98
N GLU A 325 -23.21 16.01 0.48
CA GLU A 325 -23.68 14.82 1.22
C GLU A 325 -22.94 14.65 2.54
N LEU A 326 -21.62 14.87 2.54
CA LEU A 326 -20.81 14.80 3.75
C LEU A 326 -21.25 15.80 4.81
N VAL A 327 -21.47 17.05 4.42
CA VAL A 327 -21.79 18.15 5.34
C VAL A 327 -23.25 18.10 5.81
N GLU A 328 -24.18 17.84 4.90
CA GLU A 328 -25.62 17.92 5.18
C GLU A 328 -26.16 16.63 5.81
N ASP A 329 -25.61 15.46 5.45
CA ASP A 329 -26.15 14.17 5.87
C ASP A 329 -25.22 13.38 6.78
N ILE A 330 -23.96 13.15 6.35
CA ILE A 330 -23.06 12.21 7.03
C ILE A 330 -22.57 12.78 8.36
N ILE A 331 -22.05 14.01 8.38
CA ILE A 331 -21.57 14.65 9.62
C ILE A 331 -22.70 14.64 10.67
N PRO A 332 -23.90 15.20 10.42
CA PRO A 332 -24.98 15.20 11.40
C PRO A 332 -25.41 13.81 11.86
N PHE A 333 -25.42 12.81 10.97
CA PHE A 333 -25.69 11.43 11.34
C PHE A 333 -24.67 10.89 12.34
N ILE A 334 -23.37 11.09 12.06
CA ILE A 334 -22.28 10.64 12.93
C ILE A 334 -22.35 11.35 14.29
N GLU A 335 -22.55 12.68 14.33
CA GLU A 335 -22.58 13.41 15.61
C GLU A 335 -23.77 13.06 16.49
N LYS A 336 -24.89 12.68 15.86
CA LYS A 336 -26.08 12.22 16.57
C LYS A 336 -25.89 10.83 17.17
N LYS A 337 -25.17 9.94 16.46
CA LYS A 337 -25.06 8.53 16.82
C LYS A 337 -23.85 8.23 17.71
N TYR A 338 -22.76 8.98 17.54
CA TYR A 338 -21.48 8.76 18.20
C TYR A 338 -21.09 9.93 19.11
N ARG A 339 -20.32 9.63 20.16
CA ARG A 339 -19.67 10.63 21.02
C ARG A 339 -18.54 11.33 20.28
N VAL A 340 -18.84 12.45 19.64
CA VAL A 340 -17.87 13.23 18.86
C VAL A 340 -17.56 14.58 19.48
N LYS A 341 -16.38 15.11 19.19
CA LYS A 341 -16.04 16.52 19.37
C LYS A 341 -16.36 17.23 18.05
N ALA A 342 -17.42 18.04 18.05
CA ALA A 342 -17.99 18.63 16.82
C ALA A 342 -17.25 19.90 16.32
N ASP A 343 -16.25 20.39 17.03
CA ASP A 343 -15.49 21.56 16.59
C ASP A 343 -14.50 21.21 15.47
N ARG A 344 -14.18 22.18 14.59
CA ARG A 344 -13.25 21.99 13.48
C ARG A 344 -11.86 21.54 13.90
N ASP A 345 -11.42 21.93 15.10
CA ASP A 345 -10.13 21.52 15.66
C ASP A 345 -10.06 20.00 15.88
N PHE A 346 -11.21 19.33 15.95
CA PHE A 346 -11.35 17.90 16.14
C PHE A 346 -11.94 17.16 14.93
N ARG A 347 -11.96 17.81 13.75
CA ARG A 347 -12.44 17.22 12.51
C ARG A 347 -11.41 17.32 11.39
N ALA A 348 -11.05 16.16 10.85
CA ALA A 348 -10.11 15.99 9.75
C ALA A 348 -10.81 15.40 8.54
N MET A 349 -10.28 15.69 7.35
CA MET A 349 -10.65 14.98 6.12
C MET A 349 -9.39 14.58 5.36
N ALA A 350 -9.39 13.37 4.81
CA ALA A 350 -8.35 12.91 3.92
C ALA A 350 -8.93 12.00 2.84
N GLY A 351 -8.22 11.83 1.72
CA GLY A 351 -8.65 10.92 0.68
C GLY A 351 -7.59 10.60 -0.35
N LEU A 352 -7.81 9.50 -1.07
CA LEU A 352 -6.91 9.04 -2.13
C LEU A 352 -7.47 9.31 -3.53
N SER A 353 -6.63 9.68 -4.50
CA SER A 353 -7.03 9.86 -5.91
C SER A 353 -8.27 10.76 -6.06
N MET A 354 -9.40 10.26 -6.59
CA MET A 354 -10.68 10.99 -6.59
C MET A 354 -11.08 11.54 -5.21
N GLY A 355 -10.94 10.74 -4.15
CA GLY A 355 -11.24 11.15 -2.79
C GLY A 355 -10.36 12.31 -2.29
N SER A 356 -9.17 12.49 -2.86
CA SER A 356 -8.33 13.67 -2.55
C SER A 356 -8.91 14.95 -3.16
N MET A 357 -9.43 14.90 -4.39
CA MET A 357 -10.11 16.05 -5.00
C MET A 357 -11.37 16.41 -4.21
N GLN A 358 -12.14 15.40 -3.81
CA GLN A 358 -13.29 15.58 -2.94
C GLN A 358 -12.90 16.18 -1.59
N THR A 359 -11.76 15.76 -1.03
CA THR A 359 -11.20 16.32 0.21
C THR A 359 -10.84 17.79 0.05
N SER A 360 -10.04 18.12 -0.97
CA SER A 360 -9.63 19.50 -1.28
C SER A 360 -10.83 20.41 -1.48
N MET A 361 -11.79 19.98 -2.31
CA MET A 361 -13.03 20.70 -2.57
C MET A 361 -13.85 20.93 -1.29
N THR A 362 -14.00 19.90 -0.45
CA THR A 362 -14.77 19.98 0.79
C THR A 362 -14.10 20.90 1.81
N VAL A 363 -12.81 20.70 2.09
CA VAL A 363 -12.09 21.46 3.12
C VAL A 363 -11.99 22.93 2.75
N CYS A 364 -11.81 23.25 1.45
CA CYS A 364 -11.84 24.63 0.98
C CYS A 364 -13.23 25.26 1.15
N ARG A 365 -14.29 24.59 0.66
CA ARG A 365 -15.66 25.14 0.67
C ARG A 365 -16.26 25.26 2.07
N TYR A 366 -15.86 24.37 2.98
CA TYR A 366 -16.39 24.26 4.35
C TYR A 366 -15.27 24.35 5.40
N GLY A 367 -14.33 25.29 5.22
CA GLY A 367 -13.16 25.47 6.09
C GLY A 367 -13.50 25.70 7.57
N GLU A 368 -14.70 26.19 7.86
CA GLU A 368 -15.24 26.34 9.21
C GLU A 368 -15.51 25.01 9.92
N LEU A 369 -15.60 23.90 9.18
CA LEU A 369 -15.87 22.56 9.72
C LEU A 369 -14.60 21.71 9.87
N PHE A 370 -13.53 22.01 9.13
CA PHE A 370 -12.34 21.17 9.07
C PHE A 370 -11.07 21.94 9.45
N GLY A 371 -10.25 21.32 10.29
CA GLY A 371 -8.94 21.85 10.69
C GLY A 371 -7.75 21.08 10.14
N TRP A 372 -7.97 19.93 9.49
CA TRP A 372 -6.90 19.02 9.08
C TRP A 372 -7.22 18.39 7.72
N GLU A 373 -6.25 18.42 6.81
CA GLU A 373 -6.42 17.97 5.43
C GLU A 373 -5.29 17.02 5.00
N GLY A 374 -5.66 15.92 4.33
CA GLY A 374 -4.71 14.93 3.78
C GLY A 374 -5.03 14.48 2.37
N LEU A 375 -4.13 14.73 1.42
CA LEU A 375 -4.27 14.33 0.01
C LEU A 375 -3.28 13.21 -0.32
N PHE A 376 -3.76 12.02 -0.69
CA PHE A 376 -2.95 10.85 -0.98
C PHE A 376 -3.02 10.46 -2.46
N SER A 377 -1.87 10.38 -3.15
CA SER A 377 -1.79 10.19 -4.61
C SER A 377 -2.86 11.01 -5.33
N GLY A 378 -2.87 12.29 -5.04
CA GLY A 378 -4.07 13.09 -5.13
C GLY A 378 -3.82 14.52 -5.56
N PHE A 379 -4.91 15.23 -5.77
CA PHE A 379 -4.93 16.52 -6.45
C PHE A 379 -5.64 17.54 -5.58
N MET A 380 -5.06 18.74 -5.54
CA MET A 380 -5.76 19.92 -5.05
C MET A 380 -6.81 20.35 -6.08
N HIS A 381 -6.45 20.29 -7.36
CA HIS A 381 -7.32 20.67 -8.47
C HIS A 381 -8.29 19.55 -8.86
N ASP A 382 -9.54 19.92 -9.13
CA ASP A 382 -10.47 19.09 -9.87
C ASP A 382 -9.98 18.91 -11.30
N CYS A 383 -9.72 17.65 -11.65
CA CYS A 383 -9.22 17.21 -12.93
C CYS A 383 -10.12 16.16 -13.59
N MET A 384 -11.34 15.98 -13.05
CA MET A 384 -12.32 14.99 -13.51
C MET A 384 -13.47 15.63 -14.28
N GLY A 385 -13.87 14.97 -15.37
CA GLY A 385 -14.99 15.42 -16.21
C GLY A 385 -14.70 16.68 -17.02
N GLU A 386 -15.71 17.12 -17.77
CA GLU A 386 -15.63 18.28 -18.68
C GLU A 386 -15.88 19.63 -17.98
N ASN A 387 -16.53 19.62 -16.82
CA ASN A 387 -16.91 20.83 -16.06
C ASN A 387 -16.08 20.96 -14.77
N GLN A 388 -14.76 20.99 -14.91
CA GLN A 388 -13.84 21.20 -13.79
C GLN A 388 -14.04 22.60 -13.20
N ASP A 389 -14.34 22.68 -11.91
CA ASP A 389 -14.45 23.94 -11.17
C ASP A 389 -13.39 24.00 -10.08
N ASN A 390 -12.34 24.78 -10.33
CA ASN A 390 -11.23 25.00 -9.40
C ASN A 390 -11.35 26.31 -8.61
N SER A 391 -12.50 27.01 -8.68
CA SER A 391 -12.70 28.29 -7.98
C SER A 391 -12.58 28.17 -6.46
N PHE A 392 -12.84 26.98 -5.89
CA PHE A 392 -12.68 26.72 -4.47
C PHE A 392 -11.22 26.89 -3.99
N LEU A 393 -10.23 26.75 -4.87
CA LEU A 393 -8.82 26.93 -4.51
C LEU A 393 -8.43 28.39 -4.27
N GLU A 394 -9.27 29.37 -4.64
CA GLU A 394 -9.05 30.76 -4.21
C GLU A 394 -9.07 30.89 -2.68
N ILE A 395 -9.81 30.02 -1.98
CA ILE A 395 -9.86 29.98 -0.52
C ILE A 395 -8.51 29.53 0.06
N MET A 396 -7.82 28.57 -0.59
CA MET A 396 -6.49 28.14 -0.16
C MET A 396 -5.43 29.24 -0.21
N LYS A 397 -5.65 30.29 -1.01
CA LYS A 397 -4.74 31.44 -1.11
C LYS A 397 -4.92 32.44 0.03
N ASP A 398 -6.02 32.38 0.77
CA ASP A 398 -6.28 33.29 1.89
C ASP A 398 -5.40 32.94 3.09
N GLU A 399 -4.64 33.92 3.59
CA GLU A 399 -3.73 33.71 4.73
C GLU A 399 -4.45 33.33 6.03
N ASN A 400 -5.70 33.76 6.24
CA ASN A 400 -6.44 33.39 7.45
C ASN A 400 -6.92 31.95 7.36
N PHE A 401 -7.33 31.49 6.17
CA PHE A 401 -7.61 30.08 5.93
C PHE A 401 -6.36 29.23 6.19
N GLN A 402 -5.22 29.60 5.59
CA GLN A 402 -3.94 28.89 5.78
C GLN A 402 -3.54 28.79 7.26
N LYS A 403 -3.57 29.90 7.99
CA LYS A 403 -3.29 29.95 9.44
C LYS A 403 -4.34 29.22 10.27
N GLY A 404 -5.57 29.11 9.74
CA GLY A 404 -6.66 28.39 10.39
C GLY A 404 -6.56 26.88 10.22
N LEU A 405 -5.72 26.38 9.33
CA LEU A 405 -5.51 24.95 9.10
C LEU A 405 -4.38 24.44 10.01
N HIS A 406 -4.65 23.41 10.81
CA HIS A 406 -3.66 22.80 11.70
C HIS A 406 -2.68 21.91 10.95
N LEU A 407 -3.12 21.32 9.83
CA LEU A 407 -2.30 20.45 8.99
C LEU A 407 -2.84 20.44 7.56
N PHE A 408 -1.93 20.65 6.62
CA PHE A 408 -2.11 20.27 5.22
C PHE A 408 -1.05 19.23 4.85
N PHE A 409 -1.47 18.01 4.55
CA PHE A 409 -0.58 16.91 4.19
C PHE A 409 -0.82 16.49 2.74
N ARG A 410 0.25 16.37 1.96
CA ARG A 410 0.21 15.92 0.57
C ARG A 410 1.24 14.82 0.36
N ALA A 411 0.85 13.70 -0.24
CA ALA A 411 1.81 12.67 -0.56
C ALA A 411 1.47 11.84 -1.79
N MET A 412 2.48 11.33 -2.50
CA MET A 412 2.32 10.51 -3.72
C MET A 412 3.48 9.51 -3.89
N GLY A 413 3.23 8.44 -4.66
CA GLY A 413 4.26 7.51 -5.10
C GLY A 413 5.11 8.07 -6.25
N ARG A 414 6.42 7.79 -6.27
CA ARG A 414 7.34 8.30 -7.31
C ARG A 414 7.12 7.72 -8.70
N GLN A 415 6.41 6.60 -8.79
CA GLN A 415 6.04 5.94 -10.05
C GLN A 415 4.54 6.08 -10.34
N ASP A 416 3.86 6.99 -9.62
CA ASP A 416 2.45 7.30 -9.86
C ASP A 416 2.29 7.98 -11.22
N GLU A 417 1.30 7.54 -12.00
CA GLU A 417 1.09 8.03 -13.37
C GLU A 417 0.64 9.50 -13.41
N PHE A 418 0.17 10.03 -12.28
CA PHE A 418 -0.26 11.42 -12.15
C PHE A 418 0.78 12.32 -11.48
N TRP A 419 2.05 11.92 -11.48
CA TRP A 419 3.15 12.67 -10.87
C TRP A 419 3.22 14.13 -11.33
N ASP A 420 3.05 14.38 -12.62
CA ASP A 420 3.14 15.74 -13.18
C ASP A 420 2.08 16.67 -12.57
N ARG A 421 0.86 16.17 -12.32
CA ARG A 421 -0.21 16.96 -11.66
C ARG A 421 0.11 17.24 -10.20
N PHE A 422 0.73 16.29 -9.51
CA PHE A 422 1.18 16.50 -8.14
C PHE A 422 2.29 17.57 -8.06
N ALA A 423 3.17 17.63 -9.06
CA ALA A 423 4.19 18.67 -9.18
C ALA A 423 3.60 20.05 -9.58
N GLU A 424 2.53 20.08 -10.37
CA GLU A 424 1.78 21.31 -10.65
C GLU A 424 1.16 21.89 -9.37
N ASP A 425 0.57 21.05 -8.52
CA ASP A 425 0.07 21.44 -7.20
C ASP A 425 1.19 21.93 -6.25
N ASP A 426 2.42 21.41 -6.38
CA ASP A 426 3.58 21.93 -5.65
C ASP A 426 3.88 23.37 -6.06
N THR A 427 3.87 23.64 -7.36
CA THR A 427 4.05 25.00 -7.90
C THR A 427 2.97 25.94 -7.37
N PHE A 428 1.70 25.49 -7.37
CA PHE A 428 0.59 26.25 -6.81
C PHE A 428 0.79 26.57 -5.32
N CYS A 429 1.24 25.59 -4.52
CA CYS A 429 1.53 25.80 -3.10
C CYS A 429 2.67 26.81 -2.90
N GLU A 430 3.75 26.70 -3.67
CA GLU A 430 4.91 27.59 -3.58
C GLU A 430 4.56 29.04 -3.94
N GLU A 431 3.86 29.26 -5.06
CA GLU A 431 3.47 30.58 -5.53
C GLU A 431 2.54 31.31 -4.55
N ASN A 432 1.66 30.55 -3.88
CA ASN A 432 0.66 31.09 -2.95
C ASN A 432 1.06 30.94 -1.47
N LYS A 433 2.30 30.49 -1.21
CA LYS A 433 2.89 30.30 0.13
C LYS A 433 2.06 29.41 1.06
N ILE A 434 1.41 28.40 0.51
CA ILE A 434 0.56 27.48 1.26
C ILE A 434 1.46 26.50 2.04
N PRO A 435 1.46 26.53 3.38
CA PRO A 435 2.28 25.62 4.17
C PRO A 435 1.73 24.19 4.06
N CYS A 436 2.57 23.24 3.64
CA CYS A 436 2.18 21.83 3.58
C CYS A 436 3.31 20.88 3.99
N ILE A 437 2.93 19.74 4.55
CA ILE A 437 3.82 18.58 4.69
C ILE A 437 3.72 17.77 3.42
N ARG A 438 4.76 17.83 2.60
CA ARG A 438 4.89 17.04 1.38
C ARG A 438 5.70 15.77 1.62
N LYS A 439 5.19 14.61 1.21
CA LYS A 439 5.91 13.32 1.29
C LYS A 439 5.87 12.55 -0.03
N GLU A 440 6.90 11.75 -0.25
CA GLU A 440 7.02 10.86 -1.40
C GLU A 440 7.28 9.44 -0.92
N TYR A 441 6.74 8.46 -1.63
CA TYR A 441 6.98 7.05 -1.39
C TYR A 441 7.46 6.36 -2.67
N GLU A 442 8.11 5.21 -2.55
CA GLU A 442 8.27 4.31 -3.69
C GLU A 442 6.93 3.57 -3.92
N GLY A 443 6.52 3.45 -5.18
CA GLY A 443 5.26 2.85 -5.62
C GLY A 443 4.51 3.70 -6.65
N GLY A 444 3.49 3.09 -7.24
CA GLY A 444 2.60 3.72 -8.22
C GLY A 444 1.28 4.21 -7.60
N HIS A 445 0.26 4.29 -8.44
CA HIS A 445 -1.09 4.73 -8.05
C HIS A 445 -1.91 3.59 -7.43
N ASP A 446 -1.48 3.09 -6.27
CA ASP A 446 -2.08 1.90 -5.66
C ASP A 446 -2.04 1.86 -4.12
N TRP A 447 -2.71 0.86 -3.54
CA TRP A 447 -2.82 0.66 -2.09
C TRP A 447 -1.47 0.51 -1.36
N ASN A 448 -0.38 0.13 -2.03
CA ASN A 448 0.94 0.08 -1.40
C ASN A 448 1.42 1.47 -0.97
N VAL A 449 1.07 2.52 -1.73
CA VAL A 449 1.38 3.90 -1.40
C VAL A 449 0.37 4.45 -0.40
N TRP A 450 -0.93 4.24 -0.62
CA TRP A 450 -1.97 4.84 0.24
C TRP A 450 -1.94 4.35 1.69
N ARG A 451 -1.54 3.08 1.91
CA ARG A 451 -1.26 2.55 3.26
C ARG A 451 -0.12 3.29 3.96
N GLN A 452 0.92 3.68 3.23
CA GLN A 452 2.04 4.47 3.79
C GLN A 452 1.60 5.91 4.08
N CYS A 453 0.79 6.50 3.19
CA CYS A 453 0.22 7.83 3.40
C CYS A 453 -0.59 7.90 4.71
N ILE A 454 -1.57 6.99 4.89
CA ILE A 454 -2.41 7.02 6.10
C ILE A 454 -1.62 6.70 7.37
N ARG A 455 -0.63 5.80 7.30
CA ARG A 455 0.29 5.48 8.42
C ARG A 455 1.03 6.72 8.91
N ASP A 456 1.48 7.57 8.00
CA ASP A 456 2.25 8.77 8.33
C ASP A 456 1.36 9.97 8.67
N PHE A 457 0.11 9.97 8.22
CA PHE A 457 -0.87 11.02 8.47
C PHE A 457 -1.53 10.90 9.85
N LEU A 458 -1.99 9.70 10.23
CA LEU A 458 -2.72 9.47 11.49
C LEU A 458 -1.99 9.99 12.75
N PRO A 459 -0.67 9.81 12.92
CA PRO A 459 0.06 10.34 14.07
C PRO A 459 0.10 11.87 14.16
N LEU A 460 -0.12 12.56 13.03
CA LEU A 460 -0.04 14.03 12.98
C LEU A 460 -1.34 14.71 13.42
N LEU A 461 -2.47 13.99 13.37
CA LEU A 461 -3.80 14.50 13.63
C LEU A 461 -4.07 14.74 15.12
N PHE A 462 -4.77 15.83 15.41
CA PHE A 462 -5.34 16.17 16.73
C PHE A 462 -4.31 16.19 17.87
N GLN A 463 -3.03 16.32 17.52
CA GLN A 463 -1.96 16.59 18.47
C GLN A 463 -2.12 18.02 19.00
N ASP A 464 -1.72 18.26 20.25
CA ASP A 464 -1.63 19.61 20.81
C ASP A 464 -0.55 20.39 20.03
N LYS A 465 -0.94 21.05 18.93
CA LYS A 465 -0.08 21.87 18.08
C LYS A 465 -0.68 23.27 17.96
N GLU A 466 0.19 24.29 17.93
CA GLU A 466 -0.21 25.59 17.43
C GLU A 466 -0.50 25.49 15.91
N PRO A 467 -1.45 26.28 15.36
CA PRO A 467 -1.78 26.27 13.93
C PRO A 467 -0.56 26.54 13.02
N LEU A 468 -0.63 26.18 11.73
CA LEU A 468 0.46 26.41 10.77
C LEU A 468 0.84 27.90 10.75
N ALA A 469 2.10 28.20 11.11
CA ALA A 469 2.64 29.56 11.24
C ALA A 469 3.15 30.14 9.92
#